data_AF-V7BFM9-F1
#
_entry.id   AF-V7BFM9-F1
#
_cell.length_a   1.000
_cell.length_b   1.000
_cell.length_c   1.000
_cell.angle_alpha   90.00
_cell.angle_beta   90.00
_cell.angle_gamma   90.00
#
_symmetry.space_group_name_H-M   'P 1'
#
loop_
_entity.id
_entity.type
_entity.pdbx_description
1 polymer ?
#
loop_
_entity_poly.entity_id
_entity_poly.type
_entity_poly.pdbx_seq_one_letter_code
_entity_poly.pdbx_strand_id
1 'polypeptide(L)'
;MHFSLQLTMLFAVSTLAILPNPTAIEALKLTQEEGMELSELRETVEEIEMVDGHCHNLVEFDSNSITGGFVQAFTVGAFADADAIAFAQTSLSFKKGLRDVAELYGTEVSLQGVEEYRRVSGLQSITSTCLKAAKISAILIDDGIQMDKKNEIEWHKNFIPFAGRILRTERVAEQILEQGLSNGSSWTIDSFTEAYVSKLRSVAKEIYALKSIVAYYGGLEINLNVTKTEAEESLRQVLINATKPIYILHHRNLVDYLFLQSLEIALSYDLPMQIHTGFGDRLLDLRKSNPLHFRSVLEDQRYSKCRFVFLHASHPFSKEASYLASVYSQVYLDFGLAIPKLSMHGMISAVKDLLTLAPIHKVMFSTDAYTFPETFYLGAKNSREVVFSVLRDAYIDGELLISEAVEAAKDILARNAIRFYKISSSNITVP
;
A
#
# COMPACT_ATOMS: atom_id res chain seq x y z
N MET A 1 -27.02 -83.31 32.56
CA MET A 1 -26.02 -82.73 31.63
C MET A 1 -26.59 -81.44 31.06
N HIS A 2 -26.12 -80.29 31.57
CA HIS A 2 -25.72 -79.10 30.80
C HIS A 2 -25.46 -77.96 31.78
N PHE A 3 -24.21 -77.51 31.79
CA PHE A 3 -23.74 -76.32 32.50
C PHE A 3 -24.13 -75.05 31.71
N SER A 4 -24.55 -74.01 32.42
CA SER A 4 -24.49 -72.62 31.94
C SER A 4 -23.94 -71.77 33.09
N LEU A 5 -22.72 -71.26 32.93
CA LEU A 5 -22.10 -70.27 33.82
C LEU A 5 -22.43 -68.88 33.28
N GLN A 6 -23.15 -68.05 34.04
CA GLN A 6 -23.15 -66.61 33.85
C GLN A 6 -22.09 -65.99 34.77
N LEU A 7 -21.15 -65.29 34.15
CA LEU A 7 -20.07 -64.54 34.78
C LEU A 7 -20.60 -63.14 35.13
N THR A 8 -20.64 -62.79 36.41
CA THR A 8 -20.88 -61.41 36.87
C THR A 8 -19.59 -60.92 37.52
N MET A 9 -18.81 -60.10 36.81
CA MET A 9 -17.65 -59.40 37.37
C MET A 9 -18.08 -57.98 37.76
N LEU A 10 -18.08 -57.72 39.07
CA LEU A 10 -18.17 -56.39 39.66
C LEU A 10 -16.83 -55.68 39.46
N PHE A 11 -16.79 -54.56 38.73
CA PHE A 11 -15.66 -53.62 38.78
C PHE A 11 -16.09 -52.37 39.53
N ALA A 12 -15.54 -52.20 40.73
CA ALA A 12 -15.63 -50.98 41.50
C ALA A 12 -14.80 -49.88 40.81
N VAL A 13 -15.44 -48.80 40.39
CA VAL A 13 -14.74 -47.59 39.94
C VAL A 13 -14.41 -46.76 41.17
N SER A 14 -13.16 -46.83 41.62
CA SER A 14 -12.63 -45.86 42.58
C SER A 14 -12.38 -44.54 41.85
N THR A 15 -13.18 -43.52 42.14
CA THR A 15 -12.91 -42.14 41.76
C THR A 15 -11.69 -41.62 42.56
N LEU A 16 -10.48 -41.88 42.06
CA LEU A 16 -9.33 -41.06 42.43
C LEU A 16 -9.49 -39.72 41.70
N ALA A 17 -9.77 -38.67 42.46
CA ALA A 17 -9.59 -37.30 42.00
C ALA A 17 -8.09 -37.10 41.71
N ILE A 18 -7.71 -37.18 40.43
CA ILE A 18 -6.38 -36.79 39.97
C ILE A 18 -6.35 -35.26 40.10
N LEU A 19 -5.81 -34.77 41.22
CA LEU A 19 -5.46 -33.35 41.35
C LEU A 19 -4.44 -33.03 40.25
N PRO A 20 -4.67 -31.99 39.42
CA PRO A 20 -3.75 -31.68 38.34
C PRO A 20 -2.38 -31.29 38.91
N ASN A 21 -1.32 -31.79 38.28
CA ASN A 21 0.07 -31.50 38.63
C ASN A 21 0.27 -29.97 38.67
N PRO A 22 0.89 -29.37 39.72
CA PRO A 22 1.09 -27.92 39.81
C PRO A 22 1.69 -27.29 38.54
N THR A 23 2.62 -27.97 37.88
CA THR A 23 3.21 -27.54 36.59
C THR A 23 2.21 -27.50 35.44
N ALA A 24 1.20 -28.38 35.43
CA ALA A 24 0.15 -28.36 34.42
C ALA A 24 -0.86 -27.22 34.68
N ILE A 25 -1.14 -26.91 35.95
CA ILE A 25 -1.99 -25.76 36.32
C ILE A 25 -1.29 -24.45 35.98
N GLU A 26 0.01 -24.36 36.24
CA GLU A 26 0.83 -23.20 35.93
C GLU A 26 0.96 -22.99 34.41
N ALA A 27 1.19 -24.07 33.63
CA ALA A 27 1.14 -24.03 32.17
C ALA A 27 -0.24 -23.63 31.64
N LEU A 28 -1.34 -24.15 32.22
CA LEU A 28 -2.70 -23.77 31.84
C LEU A 28 -2.99 -22.29 32.13
N LYS A 29 -2.53 -21.77 33.28
CA LYS A 29 -2.65 -20.34 33.61
C LYS A 29 -1.84 -19.47 32.66
N LEU A 30 -0.60 -19.85 32.36
CA LEU A 30 0.23 -19.16 31.37
C LEU A 30 -0.46 -19.14 30.00
N THR A 31 -1.03 -20.25 29.53
CA THR A 31 -1.76 -20.27 28.24
C THR A 31 -3.06 -19.45 28.26
N GLN A 32 -3.70 -19.30 29.42
CA GLN A 32 -4.90 -18.47 29.57
C GLN A 32 -4.55 -16.98 29.64
N GLU A 33 -3.47 -16.63 30.34
CA GLU A 33 -2.94 -15.26 30.40
C GLU A 33 -2.41 -14.82 29.04
N GLU A 34 -1.60 -15.64 28.35
CA GLU A 34 -1.17 -15.42 26.96
C GLU A 34 -2.38 -15.25 26.02
N GLY A 35 -3.42 -16.09 26.19
CA GLY A 35 -4.65 -15.99 25.40
C GLY A 35 -5.42 -14.69 25.64
N MET A 36 -5.42 -14.18 26.87
CA MET A 36 -6.05 -12.91 27.24
C MET A 36 -5.21 -11.71 26.77
N GLU A 37 -3.89 -11.76 26.89
CA GLU A 37 -2.99 -10.73 26.38
C GLU A 37 -3.10 -10.58 24.86
N LEU A 38 -3.09 -11.70 24.12
CA LEU A 38 -3.30 -11.67 22.67
C LEU A 38 -4.70 -11.21 22.26
N SER A 39 -5.70 -11.30 23.15
CA SER A 39 -7.03 -10.74 22.89
C SER A 39 -7.03 -9.21 22.87
N GLU A 40 -6.20 -8.56 23.68
CA GLU A 40 -6.06 -7.09 23.68
C GLU A 40 -5.42 -6.59 22.37
N LEU A 41 -4.36 -7.28 21.91
CA LEU A 41 -3.74 -6.99 20.62
C LEU A 41 -4.73 -7.21 19.47
N ARG A 42 -5.52 -8.30 19.52
CA ARG A 42 -6.54 -8.60 18.52
C ARG A 42 -7.59 -7.50 18.44
N GLU A 43 -8.16 -7.13 19.58
CA GLU A 43 -9.17 -6.07 19.69
C GLU A 43 -8.61 -4.73 19.17
N THR A 44 -7.39 -4.37 19.57
CA THR A 44 -6.71 -3.16 19.10
C THR A 44 -6.60 -3.14 17.57
N VAL A 45 -6.11 -4.23 16.98
CA VAL A 45 -5.93 -4.35 15.54
C VAL A 45 -7.26 -4.38 14.78
N GLU A 46 -8.34 -4.91 15.36
CA GLU A 46 -9.67 -4.93 14.74
C GLU A 46 -10.43 -3.61 14.86
N GLU A 47 -10.20 -2.83 15.93
CA GLU A 47 -10.96 -1.62 16.23
C GLU A 47 -10.31 -0.32 15.78
N ILE A 48 -8.98 -0.28 15.64
CA ILE A 48 -8.31 0.97 15.27
C ILE A 48 -8.77 1.51 13.90
N GLU A 49 -9.03 2.81 13.83
CA GLU A 49 -9.25 3.48 12.56
C GLU A 49 -7.92 3.71 11.84
N MET A 50 -7.79 3.17 10.63
CA MET A 50 -6.53 3.16 9.88
C MET A 50 -6.33 4.45 9.09
N VAL A 51 -5.07 4.84 8.92
CA VAL A 51 -4.66 5.94 8.03
C VAL A 51 -3.94 5.35 6.83
N ASP A 52 -4.63 5.35 5.69
CA ASP A 52 -4.10 4.85 4.43
C ASP A 52 -3.16 5.89 3.80
N GLY A 53 -1.86 5.65 3.94
CA GLY A 53 -0.83 6.57 3.47
C GLY A 53 -0.67 6.64 1.95
N HIS A 54 -1.25 5.69 1.20
CA HIS A 54 -1.16 5.67 -0.26
C HIS A 54 -2.28 4.85 -0.90
N CYS A 55 -3.11 5.50 -1.71
CA CYS A 55 -4.10 4.87 -2.56
C CYS A 55 -4.38 5.74 -3.81
N HIS A 56 -5.37 5.35 -4.60
CA HIS A 56 -5.74 5.99 -5.85
C HIS A 56 -7.25 6.16 -5.97
N ASN A 57 -7.65 6.97 -6.95
CA ASN A 57 -9.06 7.27 -7.20
C ASN A 57 -9.87 6.01 -7.54
N LEU A 58 -11.13 6.03 -7.10
CA LEU A 58 -12.19 5.16 -7.60
C LEU A 58 -12.70 5.66 -8.96
N VAL A 59 -13.23 4.74 -9.77
CA VAL A 59 -13.77 5.04 -11.10
C VAL A 59 -15.21 4.55 -11.23
N GLU A 60 -15.97 5.14 -12.14
CA GLU A 60 -17.30 4.64 -12.50
C GLU A 60 -17.25 3.21 -13.05
N PHE A 61 -18.31 2.42 -12.83
CA PHE A 61 -18.38 1.01 -13.24
C PHE A 61 -18.39 0.78 -14.75
N ASP A 62 -18.64 1.82 -15.54
CA ASP A 62 -18.57 1.81 -17.00
C ASP A 62 -17.30 2.50 -17.53
N SER A 63 -16.26 2.63 -16.69
CA SER A 63 -14.93 3.11 -17.05
C SER A 63 -14.19 2.09 -17.92
N ASN A 64 -13.45 2.58 -18.93
CA ASN A 64 -12.54 1.77 -19.74
C ASN A 64 -11.29 1.33 -18.98
N SER A 65 -11.10 1.85 -17.76
CA SER A 65 -10.00 1.46 -16.88
C SER A 65 -10.27 0.12 -16.17
N ILE A 66 -11.47 -0.45 -16.28
CA ILE A 66 -11.91 -1.69 -15.59
C ILE A 66 -12.51 -2.75 -16.53
N THR A 67 -11.95 -2.89 -17.74
CA THR A 67 -12.43 -3.84 -18.76
C THR A 67 -12.42 -5.30 -18.32
N GLY A 68 -11.57 -5.66 -17.36
CA GLY A 68 -11.47 -7.01 -16.80
C GLY A 68 -12.50 -7.34 -15.71
N GLY A 69 -13.45 -6.45 -15.43
CA GLY A 69 -14.45 -6.64 -14.39
C GLY A 69 -13.83 -6.78 -12.99
N PHE A 70 -14.53 -7.46 -12.08
CA PHE A 70 -14.06 -7.59 -10.69
C PHE A 70 -12.72 -8.34 -10.58
N VAL A 71 -12.44 -9.25 -11.52
CA VAL A 71 -11.20 -10.04 -11.57
C VAL A 71 -9.96 -9.15 -11.66
N GLN A 72 -10.08 -8.01 -12.35
CA GLN A 72 -8.98 -7.05 -12.53
C GLN A 72 -8.44 -6.51 -11.19
N ALA A 73 -9.27 -6.45 -10.15
CA ALA A 73 -8.88 -6.04 -8.81
C ALA A 73 -7.79 -6.94 -8.17
N PHE A 74 -7.52 -8.11 -8.74
CA PHE A 74 -6.60 -9.12 -8.17
C PHE A 74 -5.29 -9.30 -8.94
N THR A 75 -5.09 -8.54 -10.01
CA THR A 75 -3.84 -8.54 -10.78
C THR A 75 -3.24 -7.14 -10.81
N VAL A 76 -1.93 -7.05 -11.03
CA VAL A 76 -1.24 -5.80 -11.34
C VAL A 76 -1.05 -5.62 -12.84
N GLY A 77 -1.10 -6.70 -13.64
CA GLY A 77 -0.88 -6.67 -15.10
C GLY A 77 -2.06 -6.16 -15.93
N ALA A 78 -3.02 -5.49 -15.29
CA ALA A 78 -4.37 -5.25 -15.78
C ALA A 78 -4.49 -4.37 -17.03
N PHE A 79 -3.56 -3.46 -17.29
CA PHE A 79 -3.86 -2.38 -18.24
C PHE A 79 -3.77 -2.76 -19.73
N ALA A 80 -3.45 -4.00 -20.10
CA ALA A 80 -3.37 -4.38 -21.53
C ALA A 80 -3.32 -5.89 -21.87
N ASP A 81 -3.54 -6.80 -20.91
CA ASP A 81 -3.41 -8.24 -21.17
C ASP A 81 -4.64 -8.97 -20.59
N ALA A 82 -5.59 -9.26 -21.47
CA ALA A 82 -6.84 -9.92 -21.11
C ALA A 82 -6.62 -11.35 -20.59
N ASP A 83 -5.60 -12.05 -21.11
CA ASP A 83 -5.29 -13.41 -20.67
C ASP A 83 -4.72 -13.40 -19.26
N ALA A 84 -3.81 -12.45 -18.96
CA ALA A 84 -3.29 -12.26 -17.61
C ALA A 84 -4.40 -11.96 -16.59
N ILE A 85 -5.42 -11.18 -16.98
CA ILE A 85 -6.60 -10.94 -16.15
C ILE A 85 -7.39 -12.24 -15.96
N ALA A 86 -7.66 -13.00 -17.02
CA ALA A 86 -8.42 -14.24 -16.93
C ALA A 86 -7.75 -15.25 -15.97
N PHE A 87 -6.42 -15.40 -16.04
CA PHE A 87 -5.68 -16.27 -15.14
C PHE A 87 -5.66 -15.79 -13.68
N ALA A 88 -5.91 -14.51 -13.41
CA ALA A 88 -5.94 -13.99 -12.04
C ALA A 88 -7.01 -14.69 -11.18
N GLN A 89 -8.07 -15.25 -11.79
CA GLN A 89 -9.09 -16.05 -11.09
C GLN A 89 -8.55 -17.33 -10.42
N THR A 90 -7.36 -17.77 -10.81
CA THR A 90 -6.70 -18.96 -10.25
C THR A 90 -5.73 -18.59 -9.11
N SER A 91 -5.46 -17.30 -8.90
CA SER A 91 -4.57 -16.83 -7.85
C SER A 91 -5.16 -17.02 -6.44
N LEU A 92 -4.29 -17.21 -5.45
CA LEU A 92 -4.70 -17.32 -4.05
C LEU A 92 -5.37 -16.04 -3.54
N SER A 93 -4.88 -14.88 -3.97
CA SER A 93 -5.46 -13.57 -3.62
C SER A 93 -6.88 -13.44 -4.16
N PHE A 94 -7.15 -13.85 -5.41
CA PHE A 94 -8.51 -13.90 -5.95
C PHE A 94 -9.40 -14.87 -5.17
N LYS A 95 -8.96 -16.12 -4.95
CA LYS A 95 -9.81 -17.12 -4.27
C LYS A 95 -10.19 -16.69 -2.85
N LYS A 96 -9.27 -16.09 -2.11
CA LYS A 96 -9.55 -15.55 -0.77
C LYS A 96 -10.40 -14.28 -0.85
N GLY A 97 -10.01 -13.30 -1.67
CA GLY A 97 -10.72 -12.03 -1.75
C GLY A 97 -12.15 -12.18 -2.27
N LEU A 98 -12.42 -13.12 -3.17
CA LEU A 98 -13.78 -13.43 -3.61
C LEU A 98 -14.65 -13.90 -2.43
N ARG A 99 -14.12 -14.76 -1.54
CA ARG A 99 -14.84 -15.19 -0.32
C ARG A 99 -15.09 -14.01 0.61
N ASP A 100 -14.06 -13.20 0.86
CA ASP A 100 -14.15 -12.07 1.78
C ASP A 100 -15.13 -10.99 1.30
N VAL A 101 -15.21 -10.75 -0.01
CA VAL A 101 -16.14 -9.80 -0.62
C VAL A 101 -17.55 -10.38 -0.69
N ALA A 102 -17.70 -11.66 -1.04
CA ALA A 102 -19.01 -12.31 -1.01
C ALA A 102 -19.62 -12.32 0.40
N GLU A 103 -18.80 -12.57 1.42
CA GLU A 103 -19.20 -12.46 2.84
C GLU A 103 -19.63 -11.02 3.18
N LEU A 104 -18.83 -10.02 2.80
CA LEU A 104 -19.17 -8.61 3.04
C LEU A 104 -20.50 -8.22 2.39
N TYR A 105 -20.78 -8.72 1.19
CA TYR A 105 -22.00 -8.41 0.45
C TYR A 105 -23.19 -9.30 0.79
N GLY A 106 -22.98 -10.37 1.56
CA GLY A 106 -24.01 -11.37 1.84
C GLY A 106 -24.46 -12.16 0.61
N THR A 107 -23.56 -12.39 -0.35
CA THR A 107 -23.83 -13.15 -1.58
C THR A 107 -23.30 -14.58 -1.48
N GLU A 108 -23.69 -15.43 -2.44
CA GLU A 108 -22.98 -16.69 -2.65
C GLU A 108 -21.50 -16.42 -3.03
N VAL A 109 -20.61 -17.36 -2.67
CA VAL A 109 -19.19 -17.30 -3.03
C VAL A 109 -19.02 -17.64 -4.52
N SER A 110 -19.35 -16.69 -5.38
CA SER A 110 -19.18 -16.80 -6.83
C SER A 110 -18.87 -15.44 -7.45
N LEU A 111 -18.07 -15.45 -8.53
CA LEU A 111 -17.77 -14.23 -9.28
C LEU A 111 -19.06 -13.58 -9.79
N GLN A 112 -19.98 -14.39 -10.32
CA GLN A 112 -21.28 -13.93 -10.79
C GLN A 112 -22.11 -13.26 -9.69
N GLY A 113 -22.15 -13.83 -8.48
CA GLY A 113 -22.88 -13.25 -7.35
C GLY A 113 -22.34 -11.89 -6.93
N VAL A 114 -21.01 -11.77 -6.85
CA VAL A 114 -20.34 -10.49 -6.53
C VAL A 114 -20.56 -9.46 -7.63
N GLU A 115 -20.42 -9.83 -8.91
CA GLU A 115 -20.62 -8.89 -10.02
C GLU A 115 -22.08 -8.43 -10.15
N GLU A 116 -23.04 -9.32 -9.92
CA GLU A 116 -24.46 -8.95 -9.93
C GLU A 116 -24.79 -8.01 -8.76
N TYR A 117 -24.28 -8.28 -7.55
CA TYR A 117 -24.42 -7.36 -6.43
C TYR A 117 -23.81 -5.99 -6.77
N ARG A 118 -22.63 -5.98 -7.40
CA ARG A 118 -21.97 -4.75 -7.82
C ARG A 118 -22.85 -3.94 -8.77
N ARG A 119 -23.41 -4.61 -9.77
CA ARG A 119 -24.27 -4.01 -10.79
C ARG A 119 -25.57 -3.43 -10.20
N VAL A 120 -26.21 -4.15 -9.28
CA VAL A 120 -27.51 -3.74 -8.70
C VAL A 120 -27.33 -2.65 -7.64
N SER A 121 -26.28 -2.73 -6.81
CA SER A 121 -26.09 -1.81 -5.69
C SER A 121 -25.52 -0.45 -6.10
N GLY A 122 -24.68 -0.41 -7.15
CA GLY A 122 -24.05 0.81 -7.63
C GLY A 122 -22.87 1.30 -6.79
N LEU A 123 -22.04 2.14 -7.41
CA LEU A 123 -20.72 2.53 -6.88
C LEU A 123 -20.79 3.16 -5.48
N GLN A 124 -21.72 4.09 -5.24
CA GLN A 124 -21.82 4.79 -3.96
C GLN A 124 -22.13 3.85 -2.80
N SER A 125 -23.09 2.93 -2.98
CA SER A 125 -23.49 1.96 -1.95
C SER A 125 -22.33 1.02 -1.61
N ILE A 126 -21.69 0.48 -2.64
CA ILE A 126 -20.53 -0.41 -2.49
C ILE A 126 -19.34 0.30 -1.83
N THR A 127 -19.10 1.56 -2.21
CA THR A 127 -18.03 2.38 -1.63
C THR A 127 -18.27 2.61 -0.14
N SER A 128 -19.50 2.98 0.23
CA SER A 128 -19.90 3.12 1.63
C SER A 128 -19.70 1.80 2.42
N THR A 129 -20.18 0.68 1.88
CA THR A 129 -20.03 -0.65 2.49
C THR A 129 -18.56 -1.04 2.69
N CYS A 130 -17.73 -0.91 1.65
CA CYS A 130 -16.32 -1.29 1.69
C CYS A 130 -15.52 -0.41 2.65
N LEU A 131 -15.66 0.91 2.57
CA LEU A 131 -14.87 1.84 3.39
C LEU A 131 -15.29 1.82 4.86
N LYS A 132 -16.59 1.64 5.14
CA LYS A 132 -17.07 1.40 6.51
C LYS A 132 -16.49 0.10 7.09
N ALA A 133 -16.50 -0.98 6.32
CA ALA A 133 -15.93 -2.26 6.76
C ALA A 133 -14.40 -2.20 6.90
N ALA A 134 -13.73 -1.37 6.11
CA ALA A 134 -12.28 -1.14 6.21
C ALA A 134 -11.88 -0.41 7.50
N LYS A 135 -12.80 0.36 8.11
CA LYS A 135 -12.54 1.26 9.25
C LYS A 135 -11.31 2.14 8.98
N ILE A 136 -11.34 2.87 7.87
CA ILE A 136 -10.30 3.84 7.47
C ILE A 136 -10.83 5.25 7.79
N SER A 137 -10.07 6.03 8.57
CA SER A 137 -10.43 7.41 8.92
C SER A 137 -9.80 8.46 7.98
N ALA A 138 -8.71 8.10 7.31
CA ALA A 138 -8.00 8.96 6.38
C ALA A 138 -7.43 8.19 5.19
N ILE A 139 -7.54 8.77 4.01
CA ILE A 139 -6.85 8.30 2.80
C ILE A 139 -5.99 9.42 2.19
N LEU A 140 -4.81 9.06 1.68
CA LEU A 140 -4.00 9.94 0.85
C LEU A 140 -3.98 9.39 -0.58
N ILE A 141 -4.55 10.16 -1.50
CA ILE A 141 -4.81 9.75 -2.88
C ILE A 141 -3.72 10.32 -3.80
N ASP A 142 -2.94 9.44 -4.42
CA ASP A 142 -2.15 9.76 -5.61
C ASP A 142 -3.08 9.83 -6.83
N ASP A 143 -3.33 11.07 -7.28
CA ASP A 143 -4.27 11.40 -8.35
C ASP A 143 -3.66 11.29 -9.76
N GLY A 144 -2.44 10.76 -9.85
CA GLY A 144 -1.62 10.74 -11.06
C GLY A 144 -1.87 9.59 -12.02
N ILE A 145 -2.64 8.56 -11.63
CA ILE A 145 -3.04 7.50 -12.58
C ILE A 145 -4.05 8.07 -13.57
N GLN A 146 -3.76 7.93 -14.86
CA GLN A 146 -4.69 8.32 -15.91
C GLN A 146 -5.78 7.26 -16.05
N MET A 147 -6.98 7.62 -15.62
CA MET A 147 -8.17 6.78 -15.70
C MET A 147 -9.34 7.61 -16.20
N ASP A 148 -10.13 7.05 -17.11
CA ASP A 148 -11.39 7.68 -17.53
C ASP A 148 -12.46 7.50 -16.46
N LYS A 149 -13.32 8.51 -16.30
CA LYS A 149 -14.39 8.54 -15.29
C LYS A 149 -13.87 8.33 -13.85
N LYS A 150 -12.65 8.81 -13.56
CA LYS A 150 -12.15 8.86 -12.19
C LYS A 150 -12.93 9.87 -11.36
N ASN A 151 -13.25 9.50 -10.13
CA ASN A 151 -13.86 10.39 -9.17
C ASN A 151 -12.78 11.27 -8.53
N GLU A 152 -13.03 12.58 -8.44
CA GLU A 152 -12.09 13.52 -7.83
C GLU A 152 -11.98 13.31 -6.31
N ILE A 153 -10.97 13.92 -5.69
CA ILE A 153 -10.67 13.72 -4.25
C ILE A 153 -11.87 14.10 -3.37
N GLU A 154 -12.57 15.19 -3.68
CA GLU A 154 -13.74 15.64 -2.91
C GLU A 154 -14.87 14.60 -2.88
N TRP A 155 -15.03 13.78 -3.93
CA TRP A 155 -16.05 12.74 -3.96
C TRP A 155 -15.81 11.68 -2.87
N HIS A 156 -14.55 11.38 -2.56
CA HIS A 156 -14.17 10.36 -1.57
C HIS A 156 -14.51 10.81 -0.14
N LYS A 157 -14.59 12.11 0.12
CA LYS A 157 -14.96 12.68 1.43
C LYS A 157 -16.41 12.41 1.83
N ASN A 158 -17.24 11.93 0.91
CA ASN A 158 -18.60 11.47 1.24
C ASN A 158 -18.59 10.15 2.04
N PHE A 159 -17.47 9.43 2.05
CA PHE A 159 -17.37 8.10 2.66
C PHE A 159 -16.29 7.98 3.74
N ILE A 160 -15.33 8.92 3.77
CA ILE A 160 -14.21 8.93 4.71
C ILE A 160 -14.08 10.33 5.32
N PRO A 161 -13.80 10.45 6.63
CA PRO A 161 -13.63 11.75 7.29
C PRO A 161 -12.59 12.65 6.62
N PHE A 162 -11.49 12.06 6.12
CA PHE A 162 -10.40 12.81 5.53
C PHE A 162 -9.86 12.16 4.24
N ALA A 163 -9.73 12.99 3.20
CA ALA A 163 -9.05 12.64 1.95
C ALA A 163 -8.04 13.73 1.59
N GLY A 164 -6.75 13.36 1.54
CA GLY A 164 -5.63 14.23 1.18
C GLY A 164 -5.09 13.92 -0.21
N ARG A 165 -4.49 14.92 -0.86
CA ARG A 165 -3.88 14.78 -2.19
C ARG A 165 -2.39 14.46 -2.10
N ILE A 166 -1.94 13.49 -2.91
CA ILE A 166 -0.55 13.23 -3.26
C ILE A 166 -0.37 13.57 -4.74
N LEU A 167 0.68 14.30 -5.09
CA LEU A 167 0.93 14.74 -6.46
C LEU A 167 1.99 13.87 -7.14
N ARG A 168 1.62 13.17 -8.21
CA ARG A 168 2.55 12.41 -9.06
C ARG A 168 3.34 13.33 -9.97
N THR A 169 4.65 13.41 -9.74
CA THR A 169 5.56 14.37 -10.39
C THR A 169 5.64 14.19 -11.91
N GLU A 170 5.74 12.95 -12.36
CA GLU A 170 5.86 12.59 -13.77
C GLU A 170 4.62 13.00 -14.55
N ARG A 171 3.42 12.81 -13.97
CA ARG A 171 2.17 13.18 -14.63
C ARG A 171 2.05 14.68 -14.81
N VAL A 172 2.56 15.48 -13.88
CA VAL A 172 2.59 16.94 -14.03
C VAL A 172 3.43 17.34 -15.25
N ALA A 173 4.60 16.73 -15.42
CA ALA A 173 5.46 16.98 -16.57
C ALA A 173 4.76 16.61 -17.90
N GLU A 174 4.16 15.43 -17.96
CA GLU A 174 3.42 14.95 -19.14
C GLU A 174 2.24 15.87 -19.49
N GLN A 175 1.47 16.33 -18.49
CA GLN A 175 0.35 17.24 -18.71
C GLN A 175 0.79 18.61 -19.26
N ILE A 176 1.92 19.15 -18.79
CA ILE A 176 2.48 20.40 -19.32
C ILE A 176 2.88 20.21 -20.80
N LEU A 177 3.51 19.08 -21.14
CA LEU A 177 3.84 18.75 -22.51
C LEU A 177 2.59 18.58 -23.38
N GLU A 178 1.55 17.91 -22.88
CA GLU A 178 0.27 17.71 -23.57
C GLU A 178 -0.48 19.02 -23.84
N GLN A 179 -0.38 20.00 -22.94
CA GLN A 179 -0.95 21.34 -23.10
C GLN A 179 -0.20 22.16 -24.15
N GLY A 180 1.12 21.99 -24.23
CA GLY A 180 1.97 22.71 -25.17
C GLY A 180 2.05 24.22 -24.89
N LEU A 181 2.69 24.96 -25.80
CA LEU A 181 2.79 26.42 -25.74
C LEU A 181 1.75 27.08 -26.67
N SER A 182 1.04 28.10 -26.17
CA SER A 182 -0.07 28.73 -26.89
C SER A 182 0.34 29.51 -28.15
N ASN A 183 1.62 29.80 -28.32
CA ASN A 183 2.17 30.64 -29.39
C ASN A 183 2.87 29.84 -30.52
N GLY A 184 2.79 28.50 -30.50
CA GLY A 184 3.46 27.64 -31.48
C GLY A 184 4.98 27.54 -31.33
N SER A 185 5.57 28.10 -30.27
CA SER A 185 6.96 27.86 -29.92
C SER A 185 7.16 26.46 -29.34
N SER A 186 8.40 25.97 -29.37
CA SER A 186 8.76 24.68 -28.78
C SER A 186 9.31 24.88 -27.37
N TRP A 187 9.09 23.90 -26.49
CA TRP A 187 9.68 23.89 -25.16
C TRP A 187 11.21 23.83 -25.24
N THR A 188 11.88 24.69 -24.47
CA THR A 188 13.29 24.51 -24.11
C THR A 188 13.36 23.89 -22.72
N ILE A 189 14.51 23.34 -22.33
CA ILE A 189 14.65 22.80 -20.98
C ILE A 189 14.39 23.86 -19.91
N ASP A 190 14.79 25.12 -20.14
CA ASP A 190 14.59 26.19 -19.17
C ASP A 190 13.11 26.58 -19.03
N SER A 191 12.40 26.83 -20.14
CA SER A 191 10.99 27.20 -20.09
C SER A 191 10.12 26.07 -19.56
N PHE A 192 10.46 24.81 -19.90
CA PHE A 192 9.77 23.65 -19.37
C PHE A 192 10.03 23.45 -17.88
N THR A 193 11.28 23.60 -17.43
CA THR A 193 11.63 23.54 -16.01
C THR A 193 10.88 24.61 -15.23
N GLU A 194 10.82 25.84 -15.74
CA GLU A 194 10.08 26.94 -15.10
C GLU A 194 8.60 26.61 -14.95
N ALA A 195 7.95 26.14 -16.02
CA ALA A 195 6.54 25.73 -15.99
C ALA A 195 6.29 24.59 -14.99
N TYR A 196 7.16 23.56 -15.01
CA TYR A 196 7.08 22.41 -14.12
C TYR A 196 7.22 22.80 -12.64
N VAL A 197 8.30 23.51 -12.30
CA VAL A 197 8.59 23.99 -10.95
C VAL A 197 7.49 24.95 -10.46
N SER A 198 7.02 25.85 -11.33
CA SER A 198 5.91 26.76 -11.01
C SER A 198 4.63 26.00 -10.67
N LYS A 199 4.31 24.96 -11.45
CA LYS A 199 3.14 24.12 -11.20
C LYS A 199 3.24 23.37 -9.87
N LEU A 200 4.39 22.78 -9.56
CA LEU A 200 4.62 22.13 -8.26
C LEU A 200 4.47 23.13 -7.10
N ARG A 201 5.10 24.31 -7.20
CA ARG A 201 5.00 25.37 -6.19
C ARG A 201 3.57 25.84 -5.96
N SER A 202 2.76 25.94 -7.02
CA SER A 202 1.39 26.44 -6.92
C SER A 202 0.49 25.53 -6.07
N VAL A 203 0.78 24.24 -6.00
CA VAL A 203 -0.04 23.26 -5.27
C VAL A 203 0.64 22.70 -4.03
N ALA A 204 1.89 23.09 -3.75
CA ALA A 204 2.70 22.49 -2.68
C ALA A 204 2.09 22.63 -1.27
N LYS A 205 1.20 23.60 -1.05
CA LYS A 205 0.48 23.80 0.22
C LYS A 205 -0.86 23.04 0.29
N GLU A 206 -1.29 22.43 -0.81
CA GLU A 206 -2.57 21.72 -0.96
C GLU A 206 -2.38 20.19 -1.00
N ILE A 207 -1.13 19.73 -0.94
CA ILE A 207 -0.75 18.33 -1.04
C ILE A 207 -0.03 17.87 0.23
N TYR A 208 -0.09 16.57 0.49
CA TYR A 208 0.54 15.94 1.66
C TYR A 208 1.85 15.22 1.32
N ALA A 209 2.07 14.92 0.04
CA ALA A 209 3.32 14.36 -0.46
C ALA A 209 3.47 14.59 -1.96
N LEU A 210 4.71 14.47 -2.43
CA LEU A 210 5.01 14.17 -3.83
C LEU A 210 5.09 12.65 -4.01
N LYS A 211 4.80 12.16 -5.21
CA LYS A 211 5.01 10.76 -5.60
C LYS A 211 5.85 10.71 -6.87
N SER A 212 6.87 9.86 -6.86
CA SER A 212 7.58 9.47 -8.08
C SER A 212 7.34 8.00 -8.42
N ILE A 213 7.16 7.76 -9.71
CA ILE A 213 7.09 6.45 -10.35
C ILE A 213 8.35 6.16 -11.18
N VAL A 214 9.48 6.80 -10.87
CA VAL A 214 10.75 6.68 -11.61
C VAL A 214 11.25 5.24 -11.81
N ALA A 215 10.83 4.31 -10.93
CA ALA A 215 11.04 2.88 -11.12
C ALA A 215 10.49 2.35 -12.46
N TYR A 216 9.33 2.84 -12.91
CA TYR A 216 8.77 2.53 -14.23
C TYR A 216 9.59 3.16 -15.37
N TYR A 217 10.34 4.22 -15.09
CA TYR A 217 10.97 5.09 -16.11
C TYR A 217 12.48 4.89 -16.16
N GLY A 218 12.91 3.63 -16.12
CA GLY A 218 14.31 3.24 -16.21
C GLY A 218 14.94 2.76 -14.90
N GLY A 219 14.20 2.77 -13.79
CA GLY A 219 14.63 2.19 -12.51
C GLY A 219 14.98 3.22 -11.42
N LEU A 220 15.42 2.72 -10.27
CA LEU A 220 15.71 3.53 -9.08
C LEU A 220 17.15 4.08 -9.03
N GLU A 221 18.00 3.76 -10.00
CA GLU A 221 19.37 4.29 -10.11
C GLU A 221 19.35 5.68 -10.77
N ILE A 222 19.15 6.72 -9.98
CA ILE A 222 19.01 8.11 -10.48
C ILE A 222 20.39 8.69 -10.84
N ASN A 223 20.53 9.27 -12.04
CA ASN A 223 21.70 10.06 -12.38
C ASN A 223 21.66 11.45 -11.72
N LEU A 224 22.37 11.59 -10.60
CA LEU A 224 22.43 12.82 -9.81
C LEU A 224 23.20 13.98 -10.47
N ASN A 225 23.95 13.69 -11.53
CA ASN A 225 24.81 14.63 -12.25
C ASN A 225 24.28 14.96 -13.65
N VAL A 226 23.03 14.59 -13.94
CA VAL A 226 22.40 14.88 -15.23
C VAL A 226 22.45 16.38 -15.52
N THR A 227 22.99 16.73 -16.68
CA THR A 227 23.16 18.11 -17.10
C THR A 227 21.90 18.65 -17.75
N LYS A 228 21.71 19.97 -17.74
CA LYS A 228 20.64 20.64 -18.50
C LYS A 228 20.69 20.28 -19.98
N THR A 229 21.88 20.14 -20.56
CA THR A 229 22.06 19.79 -21.98
C THR A 229 21.54 18.37 -22.28
N GLU A 230 21.83 17.39 -21.42
CA GLU A 230 21.33 16.01 -21.57
C GLU A 230 19.81 15.92 -21.39
N ALA A 231 19.27 16.70 -20.45
CA ALA A 231 17.83 16.83 -20.24
C ALA A 231 17.14 17.54 -21.42
N GLU A 232 17.76 18.57 -21.99
CA GLU A 232 17.26 19.28 -23.17
C GLU A 232 17.21 18.38 -24.39
N GLU A 233 18.25 17.58 -24.62
CA GLU A 233 18.24 16.62 -25.72
C GLU A 233 17.12 15.59 -25.54
N SER A 234 16.96 15.06 -24.31
CA SER A 234 15.87 14.13 -24.02
C SER A 234 14.50 14.77 -24.21
N LEU A 235 14.30 16.04 -23.81
CA LEU A 235 13.09 16.79 -24.06
C LEU A 235 12.82 16.96 -25.56
N ARG A 236 13.84 17.27 -26.37
CA ARG A 236 13.68 17.34 -27.83
C ARG A 236 13.22 16.00 -28.42
N GLN A 237 13.77 14.89 -27.95
CA GLN A 237 13.34 13.56 -28.39
C GLN A 237 11.89 13.25 -28.00
N VAL A 238 11.42 13.70 -26.83
CA VAL A 238 10.00 13.59 -26.45
C VAL A 238 9.14 14.37 -27.44
N LEU A 239 9.51 15.62 -27.74
CA LEU A 239 8.73 16.53 -28.59
C LEU A 239 8.66 16.06 -30.04
N ILE A 240 9.75 15.47 -30.58
CA ILE A 240 9.79 14.92 -31.94
C ILE A 240 8.85 13.72 -32.08
N ASN A 241 8.77 12.88 -31.04
CA ASN A 241 7.99 11.64 -31.05
C ASN A 241 6.62 11.80 -30.38
N ALA A 242 6.17 13.02 -30.10
CA ALA A 242 4.99 13.29 -29.29
C ALA A 242 3.70 12.84 -30.00
N THR A 243 3.17 11.70 -29.58
CA THR A 243 1.77 11.34 -29.75
C THR A 243 1.05 11.52 -28.42
N LYS A 244 -0.23 11.92 -28.43
CA LYS A 244 -1.03 12.03 -27.20
C LYS A 244 -1.65 10.66 -26.88
N PRO A 245 -1.68 10.23 -25.60
CA PRO A 245 -1.06 10.86 -24.42
C PRO A 245 0.48 10.80 -24.46
N ILE A 246 1.14 11.83 -23.92
CA ILE A 246 2.60 11.92 -23.92
C ILE A 246 3.12 11.20 -22.68
N TYR A 247 4.10 10.32 -22.87
CA TYR A 247 4.83 9.69 -21.78
C TYR A 247 6.32 9.98 -21.85
N ILE A 248 6.92 10.30 -20.71
CA ILE A 248 8.38 10.57 -20.62
C ILE A 248 9.20 9.30 -20.29
N LEU A 249 8.54 8.13 -20.22
CA LEU A 249 9.09 6.88 -19.68
C LEU A 249 10.36 6.36 -20.39
N HIS A 250 10.57 6.74 -21.65
CA HIS A 250 11.75 6.35 -22.44
C HIS A 250 12.90 7.37 -22.41
N HIS A 251 12.74 8.48 -21.67
CA HIS A 251 13.63 9.63 -21.73
C HIS A 251 14.33 9.86 -20.39
N ARG A 252 15.23 8.93 -20.04
CA ARG A 252 15.82 8.82 -18.69
C ARG A 252 16.45 10.12 -18.17
N ASN A 253 17.23 10.83 -18.98
CA ASN A 253 17.87 12.06 -18.50
C ASN A 253 16.85 13.15 -18.16
N LEU A 254 15.74 13.25 -18.90
CA LEU A 254 14.67 14.18 -18.56
C LEU A 254 13.99 13.76 -17.24
N VAL A 255 13.71 12.47 -17.08
CA VAL A 255 13.09 11.92 -15.86
C VAL A 255 13.96 12.19 -14.64
N ASP A 256 15.25 11.83 -14.70
CA ASP A 256 16.19 12.04 -13.59
C ASP A 256 16.32 13.54 -13.29
N TYR A 257 16.41 14.39 -14.31
CA TYR A 257 16.50 15.83 -14.12
C TYR A 257 15.26 16.40 -13.42
N LEU A 258 14.05 16.02 -13.84
CA LEU A 258 12.80 16.45 -13.22
C LEU A 258 12.60 15.87 -11.82
N PHE A 259 13.07 14.65 -11.58
CA PHE A 259 13.11 14.05 -10.26
C PHE A 259 13.93 14.91 -9.29
N LEU A 260 15.14 15.34 -9.71
CA LEU A 260 15.96 16.27 -8.92
C LEU A 260 15.26 17.61 -8.69
N GLN A 261 14.60 18.20 -9.70
CA GLN A 261 13.80 19.42 -9.51
C GLN A 261 12.67 19.22 -8.49
N SER A 262 12.09 18.02 -8.45
CA SER A 262 11.02 17.68 -7.51
C SER A 262 11.53 17.53 -6.08
N LEU A 263 12.74 16.99 -5.89
CA LEU A 263 13.40 16.95 -4.57
C LEU A 263 13.65 18.35 -4.01
N GLU A 264 14.05 19.31 -4.83
CA GLU A 264 14.21 20.70 -4.40
C GLU A 264 12.89 21.31 -3.89
N ILE A 265 11.76 20.96 -4.54
CA ILE A 265 10.43 21.36 -4.07
C ILE A 265 10.08 20.64 -2.75
N ALA A 266 10.32 19.34 -2.66
CA ALA A 266 10.06 18.57 -1.46
C ALA A 266 10.80 19.16 -0.24
N LEU A 267 12.07 19.53 -0.41
CA LEU A 267 12.86 20.21 0.62
C LEU A 267 12.31 21.60 0.98
N SER A 268 11.97 22.40 -0.03
CA SER A 268 11.54 23.78 0.16
C SER A 268 10.19 23.90 0.90
N TYR A 269 9.32 22.89 0.75
CA TYR A 269 7.98 22.86 1.35
C TYR A 269 7.84 21.81 2.46
N ASP A 270 8.92 21.12 2.83
CA ASP A 270 8.93 20.01 3.79
C ASP A 270 7.87 18.94 3.49
N LEU A 271 7.77 18.58 2.20
CA LEU A 271 6.91 17.52 1.70
C LEU A 271 7.69 16.21 1.65
N PRO A 272 7.12 15.10 2.15
CA PRO A 272 7.68 13.79 1.90
C PRO A 272 7.54 13.41 0.43
N MET A 273 8.40 12.51 -0.03
CA MET A 273 8.34 11.92 -1.36
C MET A 273 8.12 10.42 -1.28
N GLN A 274 7.01 9.97 -1.85
CA GLN A 274 6.72 8.56 -2.04
C GLN A 274 7.45 8.05 -3.27
N ILE A 275 8.13 6.91 -3.15
CA ILE A 275 8.87 6.28 -4.24
C ILE A 275 8.26 4.90 -4.47
N HIS A 276 7.74 4.68 -5.67
CA HIS A 276 7.33 3.33 -6.07
C HIS A 276 8.55 2.40 -6.09
N THR A 277 8.48 1.27 -5.40
CA THR A 277 9.55 0.26 -5.37
C THR A 277 8.97 -1.14 -5.49
N GLY A 278 9.79 -2.12 -5.89
CA GLY A 278 9.32 -3.50 -6.03
C GLY A 278 8.48 -3.72 -7.28
N PHE A 279 7.45 -4.56 -7.16
CA PHE A 279 6.66 -5.04 -8.29
C PHE A 279 5.57 -4.07 -8.75
N GLY A 280 5.26 -4.16 -10.04
CA GLY A 280 4.23 -3.41 -10.74
C GLY A 280 3.74 -4.18 -11.95
N ASP A 281 3.10 -3.48 -12.89
CA ASP A 281 2.67 -4.08 -14.16
C ASP A 281 3.84 -4.37 -15.12
N ARG A 282 3.54 -4.89 -16.31
CA ARG A 282 4.55 -5.34 -17.29
C ARG A 282 5.48 -4.23 -17.82
N LEU A 283 5.10 -2.96 -17.65
CA LEU A 283 5.91 -1.81 -18.08
C LEU A 283 7.07 -1.54 -17.11
N LEU A 284 6.99 -2.06 -15.89
CA LEU A 284 8.04 -1.95 -14.89
C LEU A 284 9.08 -3.08 -15.04
N ASP A 285 10.36 -2.71 -15.13
CA ASP A 285 11.45 -3.66 -15.00
C ASP A 285 11.74 -3.92 -13.52
N LEU A 286 11.24 -5.05 -13.00
CA LEU A 286 11.39 -5.42 -11.60
C LEU A 286 12.87 -5.47 -11.16
N ARG A 287 13.78 -5.84 -12.08
CA ARG A 287 15.23 -5.93 -11.78
C ARG A 287 15.80 -4.58 -11.36
N LYS A 288 15.26 -3.49 -11.92
CA LYS A 288 15.71 -2.11 -11.67
C LYS A 288 14.92 -1.39 -10.60
N SER A 289 13.97 -2.09 -9.97
CA SER A 289 13.07 -1.55 -8.95
C SER A 289 13.48 -1.98 -7.53
N ASN A 290 14.70 -2.52 -7.38
CA ASN A 290 15.31 -2.78 -6.08
C ASN A 290 15.70 -1.46 -5.40
N PRO A 291 15.24 -1.20 -4.15
CA PRO A 291 15.47 0.07 -3.47
C PRO A 291 16.94 0.37 -3.16
N LEU A 292 17.86 -0.62 -3.21
CA LEU A 292 19.30 -0.37 -3.03
C LEU A 292 19.89 0.56 -4.10
N HIS A 293 19.31 0.60 -5.29
CA HIS A 293 19.73 1.55 -6.33
C HIS A 293 19.50 3.01 -5.93
N PHE A 294 18.58 3.27 -4.99
CA PHE A 294 18.27 4.61 -4.49
C PHE A 294 19.33 5.15 -3.51
N ARG A 295 20.33 4.33 -3.14
CA ARG A 295 21.39 4.70 -2.19
C ARG A 295 22.12 5.98 -2.59
N SER A 296 22.37 6.20 -3.88
CA SER A 296 23.04 7.42 -4.35
C SER A 296 22.28 8.68 -3.94
N VAL A 297 20.96 8.69 -4.08
CA VAL A 297 20.09 9.80 -3.66
C VAL A 297 20.17 10.01 -2.15
N LEU A 298 20.16 8.92 -1.37
CA LEU A 298 20.21 8.98 0.10
C LEU A 298 21.53 9.52 0.64
N GLU A 299 22.65 9.25 -0.06
CA GLU A 299 23.99 9.68 0.33
C GLU A 299 24.37 11.06 -0.23
N ASP A 300 23.56 11.65 -1.12
CA ASP A 300 23.81 13.00 -1.63
C ASP A 300 23.45 14.06 -0.59
N GLN A 301 24.44 14.86 -0.21
CA GLN A 301 24.29 15.86 0.85
C GLN A 301 23.20 16.91 0.55
N ARG A 302 22.92 17.21 -0.72
CA ARG A 302 21.85 18.13 -1.14
C ARG A 302 20.49 17.66 -0.65
N TYR A 303 20.28 16.34 -0.64
CA TYR A 303 18.98 15.72 -0.35
C TYR A 303 18.91 15.08 1.02
N SER A 304 19.93 15.23 1.87
CA SER A 304 20.04 14.65 3.23
C SER A 304 18.87 14.94 4.18
N LYS A 305 18.04 15.96 3.90
CA LYS A 305 16.85 16.33 4.69
C LYS A 305 15.54 15.88 4.04
N CYS A 306 15.58 15.26 2.86
CA CYS A 306 14.39 14.69 2.24
C CYS A 306 13.84 13.56 3.11
N ARG A 307 12.51 13.39 3.05
CA ARG A 307 11.81 12.30 3.72
C ARG A 307 11.21 11.41 2.65
N PHE A 308 11.61 10.14 2.64
CA PHE A 308 11.19 9.18 1.63
C PHE A 308 10.35 8.10 2.26
N VAL A 309 9.32 7.64 1.54
CA VAL A 309 8.67 6.36 1.84
C VAL A 309 8.75 5.46 0.63
N PHE A 310 9.32 4.27 0.81
CA PHE A 310 9.34 3.24 -0.21
C PHE A 310 8.05 2.45 -0.14
N LEU A 311 7.32 2.48 -1.26
CA LEU A 311 6.01 1.86 -1.34
C LEU A 311 6.12 0.37 -1.68
N HIS A 312 5.07 -0.36 -1.36
CA HIS A 312 4.78 -1.72 -1.79
C HIS A 312 5.58 -2.84 -1.12
N ALA A 313 5.98 -2.59 0.13
CA ALA A 313 6.95 -3.40 0.86
C ALA A 313 8.26 -3.61 0.08
N SER A 314 8.50 -2.80 -0.95
CA SER A 314 9.49 -3.04 -1.99
C SER A 314 9.50 -4.46 -2.55
N HIS A 315 8.40 -5.22 -2.47
CA HIS A 315 8.42 -6.66 -2.73
C HIS A 315 8.92 -6.97 -4.16
N PRO A 316 9.83 -7.96 -4.34
CA PRO A 316 10.33 -8.94 -3.38
C PRO A 316 11.56 -8.49 -2.56
N PHE A 317 11.91 -7.21 -2.58
CA PHE A 317 13.10 -6.61 -1.95
C PHE A 317 12.84 -6.03 -0.54
N SER A 318 11.92 -6.64 0.22
CA SER A 318 11.50 -6.15 1.54
C SER A 318 12.67 -6.08 2.54
N LYS A 319 13.62 -7.03 2.43
CA LYS A 319 14.82 -7.08 3.29
C LYS A 319 15.78 -5.93 3.00
N GLU A 320 15.99 -5.62 1.72
CA GLU A 320 16.79 -4.48 1.29
C GLU A 320 16.18 -3.17 1.76
N ALA A 321 14.85 -3.03 1.65
CA ALA A 321 14.13 -1.87 2.14
C ALA A 321 14.25 -1.72 3.67
N SER A 322 14.13 -2.84 4.40
CA SER A 322 14.33 -2.91 5.84
C SER A 322 15.71 -2.41 6.26
N TYR A 323 16.76 -2.88 5.58
CA TYR A 323 18.14 -2.43 5.79
C TYR A 323 18.27 -0.92 5.56
N LEU A 324 17.72 -0.38 4.47
CA LEU A 324 17.82 1.06 4.18
C LEU A 324 17.10 1.90 5.26
N ALA A 325 15.92 1.47 5.72
CA ALA A 325 15.20 2.15 6.79
C ALA A 325 15.93 2.13 8.14
N SER A 326 16.75 1.11 8.41
CA SER A 326 17.51 0.99 9.65
C SER A 326 18.74 1.90 9.67
N VAL A 327 19.40 2.10 8.52
CA VAL A 327 20.65 2.89 8.44
C VAL A 327 20.47 4.33 7.94
N TYR A 328 19.36 4.65 7.27
CA TYR A 328 19.06 6.02 6.81
C TYR A 328 17.85 6.60 7.55
N SER A 329 18.05 7.72 8.27
CA SER A 329 16.99 8.46 8.98
C SER A 329 15.84 8.90 8.05
N GLN A 330 16.16 9.14 6.78
CA GLN A 330 15.28 9.64 5.73
C GLN A 330 14.23 8.63 5.25
N VAL A 331 14.49 7.33 5.41
CA VAL A 331 13.73 6.24 4.77
C VAL A 331 12.66 5.68 5.70
N TYR A 332 11.43 5.66 5.20
CA TYR A 332 10.24 5.02 5.74
C TYR A 332 9.73 3.98 4.74
N LEU A 333 8.85 3.08 5.18
CA LEU A 333 8.37 1.93 4.44
C LEU A 333 6.84 1.85 4.55
N ASP A 334 6.19 1.43 3.48
CA ASP A 334 4.82 0.91 3.54
C ASP A 334 4.72 -0.52 3.01
N PHE A 335 3.51 -1.10 3.06
CA PHE A 335 3.25 -2.46 2.57
C PHE A 335 1.95 -2.60 1.75
N GLY A 336 1.37 -1.50 1.27
CA GLY A 336 0.25 -1.54 0.33
C GLY A 336 0.62 -2.25 -0.97
N LEU A 337 -0.34 -2.58 -1.84
CA LEU A 337 -0.14 -3.42 -3.03
C LEU A 337 0.28 -4.87 -2.72
N ALA A 338 1.43 -5.09 -2.06
CA ALA A 338 1.84 -6.39 -1.55
C ALA A 338 0.71 -7.02 -0.72
N ILE A 339 0.05 -6.20 0.09
CA ILE A 339 -1.27 -6.49 0.67
C ILE A 339 -2.32 -5.73 -0.16
N PRO A 340 -3.33 -6.39 -0.77
CA PRO A 340 -3.73 -7.79 -0.61
C PRO A 340 -3.27 -8.74 -1.75
N LYS A 341 -2.32 -8.36 -2.62
CA LYS A 341 -2.03 -9.12 -3.85
C LYS A 341 -1.28 -10.43 -3.62
N LEU A 342 -0.46 -10.52 -2.58
CA LEU A 342 0.29 -11.74 -2.25
C LEU A 342 -0.62 -12.78 -1.56
N SER A 343 -0.12 -14.02 -1.44
CA SER A 343 -0.75 -15.02 -0.57
C SER A 343 -0.67 -14.58 0.90
N MET A 344 -1.49 -15.13 1.79
CA MET A 344 -1.41 -14.80 3.23
C MET A 344 0.01 -14.95 3.80
N HIS A 345 0.69 -16.05 3.48
CA HIS A 345 2.08 -16.25 3.89
C HIS A 345 3.04 -15.24 3.24
N GLY A 346 2.82 -14.90 1.97
CA GLY A 346 3.62 -13.88 1.29
C GLY A 346 3.45 -12.48 1.90
N MET A 347 2.23 -12.12 2.27
CA MET A 347 1.93 -10.85 2.96
C MET A 347 2.57 -10.80 4.34
N ILE A 348 2.44 -11.86 5.15
CA ILE A 348 3.10 -11.96 6.46
C ILE A 348 4.62 -11.89 6.30
N SER A 349 5.18 -12.66 5.36
CA SER A 349 6.63 -12.68 5.12
C SER A 349 7.16 -11.31 4.72
N ALA A 350 6.47 -10.59 3.84
CA ALA A 350 6.90 -9.26 3.42
C ALA A 350 6.95 -8.29 4.61
N VAL A 351 5.93 -8.26 5.47
CA VAL A 351 5.92 -7.37 6.64
C VAL A 351 6.92 -7.79 7.71
N LYS A 352 7.12 -9.10 7.94
CA LYS A 352 8.22 -9.59 8.79
C LYS A 352 9.59 -9.17 8.27
N ASP A 353 9.81 -9.27 6.95
CA ASP A 353 11.06 -8.85 6.32
C ASP A 353 11.27 -7.33 6.48
N LEU A 354 10.22 -6.51 6.37
CA LEU A 354 10.31 -5.08 6.66
C LEU A 354 10.72 -4.82 8.11
N LEU A 355 10.14 -5.52 9.09
CA LEU A 355 10.41 -5.34 10.52
C LEU A 355 11.68 -6.07 11.02
N THR A 356 12.40 -6.78 10.14
CA THR A 356 13.64 -7.47 10.53
C THR A 356 14.73 -6.51 10.99
N LEU A 357 14.87 -5.35 10.33
CA LEU A 357 15.83 -4.30 10.71
C LEU A 357 15.18 -2.91 10.87
N ALA A 358 14.06 -2.64 10.19
CA ALA A 358 13.46 -1.32 10.22
C ALA A 358 12.85 -1.03 11.60
N PRO A 359 13.05 0.18 12.15
CA PRO A 359 12.31 0.63 13.32
C PRO A 359 10.79 0.61 13.06
N ILE A 360 10.00 0.13 14.03
CA ILE A 360 8.53 0.07 13.96
C ILE A 360 7.93 1.43 13.57
N HIS A 361 8.47 2.53 14.10
CA HIS A 361 8.01 3.89 13.80
C HIS A 361 8.26 4.36 12.35
N LYS A 362 8.89 3.53 11.51
CA LYS A 362 9.15 3.80 10.10
C LYS A 362 8.35 2.93 9.14
N VAL A 363 7.54 2.01 9.64
CA VAL A 363 6.68 1.14 8.82
C VAL A 363 5.22 1.59 8.98
N MET A 364 4.54 1.88 7.89
CA MET A 364 3.16 2.39 7.93
C MET A 364 2.23 1.66 6.96
N PHE A 365 0.94 1.69 7.27
CA PHE A 365 -0.10 1.13 6.42
C PHE A 365 -0.37 1.98 5.18
N SER A 366 -0.56 1.28 4.05
CA SER A 366 -1.25 1.79 2.88
C SER A 366 -1.99 0.63 2.19
N THR A 367 -2.99 0.93 1.37
CA THR A 367 -3.67 -0.09 0.57
C THR A 367 -3.08 -0.24 -0.82
N ASP A 368 -2.59 0.85 -1.42
CA ASP A 368 -2.43 1.00 -2.87
C ASP A 368 -3.72 0.68 -3.64
N ALA A 369 -4.88 0.85 -3.01
CA ALA A 369 -6.17 0.58 -3.63
C ALA A 369 -6.41 1.53 -4.80
N TYR A 370 -6.95 1.00 -5.90
CA TYR A 370 -7.27 1.79 -7.09
C TYR A 370 -8.49 1.20 -7.78
N THR A 371 -9.28 2.04 -8.44
CA THR A 371 -10.46 1.69 -9.28
C THR A 371 -11.64 1.02 -8.57
N PHE A 372 -11.42 0.04 -7.69
CA PHE A 372 -12.43 -0.80 -7.08
C PHE A 372 -12.53 -0.53 -5.57
N PRO A 373 -13.71 -0.19 -5.02
CA PRO A 373 -13.86 0.01 -3.57
C PRO A 373 -13.46 -1.22 -2.74
N GLU A 374 -13.64 -2.42 -3.30
CA GLU A 374 -13.27 -3.68 -2.67
C GLU A 374 -11.77 -3.77 -2.37
N THR A 375 -10.92 -3.09 -3.14
CA THR A 375 -9.47 -3.11 -2.90
C THR A 375 -9.08 -2.37 -1.61
N PHE A 376 -9.83 -1.34 -1.21
CA PHE A 376 -9.65 -0.69 0.09
C PHE A 376 -10.02 -1.64 1.24
N TYR A 377 -11.17 -2.29 1.13
CA TYR A 377 -11.63 -3.26 2.13
C TYR A 377 -10.67 -4.44 2.26
N LEU A 378 -10.26 -5.06 1.15
CA LEU A 378 -9.34 -6.20 1.16
C LEU A 378 -7.95 -5.80 1.67
N GLY A 379 -7.45 -4.63 1.29
CA GLY A 379 -6.19 -4.07 1.78
C GLY A 379 -6.21 -3.89 3.30
N ALA A 380 -7.26 -3.25 3.84
CA ALA A 380 -7.41 -3.05 5.27
C ALA A 380 -7.62 -4.37 6.05
N LYS A 381 -8.56 -5.22 5.62
CA LYS A 381 -8.86 -6.51 6.26
C LYS A 381 -7.61 -7.39 6.36
N ASN A 382 -6.87 -7.55 5.27
CA ASN A 382 -5.68 -8.39 5.26
C ASN A 382 -4.53 -7.74 6.03
N SER A 383 -4.40 -6.41 6.01
CA SER A 383 -3.38 -5.71 6.80
C SER A 383 -3.58 -5.90 8.30
N ARG A 384 -4.83 -5.87 8.79
CA ARG A 384 -5.15 -6.18 10.19
C ARG A 384 -4.69 -7.58 10.55
N GLU A 385 -5.07 -8.59 9.79
CA GLU A 385 -4.67 -9.98 10.06
C GLU A 385 -3.14 -10.17 10.00
N VAL A 386 -2.47 -9.50 9.05
CA VAL A 386 -1.00 -9.57 8.90
C VAL A 386 -0.31 -8.88 10.07
N VAL A 387 -0.69 -7.66 10.42
CA VAL A 387 -0.09 -6.92 11.55
C VAL A 387 -0.32 -7.66 12.86
N PHE A 388 -1.53 -8.19 13.10
CA PHE A 388 -1.79 -9.06 14.26
C PHE A 388 -0.83 -10.26 14.28
N SER A 389 -0.73 -11.00 13.17
CA SER A 389 0.14 -12.19 13.09
C SER A 389 1.61 -11.86 13.33
N VAL A 390 2.11 -10.76 12.76
CA VAL A 390 3.51 -10.36 12.89
C VAL A 390 3.82 -9.92 14.33
N LEU A 391 2.97 -9.11 14.93
CA LEU A 391 3.17 -8.61 16.29
C LEU A 391 2.93 -9.68 17.36
N ARG A 392 1.98 -10.60 17.13
CA ARG A 392 1.81 -11.80 17.95
C ARG A 392 3.10 -12.62 17.96
N ASP A 393 3.68 -12.88 16.80
CA ASP A 393 4.89 -13.69 16.71
C ASP A 393 6.07 -13.00 17.41
N ALA A 394 6.23 -11.67 17.24
CA ALA A 394 7.24 -10.89 17.97
C ALA A 394 7.06 -10.94 19.50
N TYR A 395 5.81 -10.94 19.99
CA TYR A 395 5.52 -11.14 21.41
C TYR A 395 5.87 -12.56 21.88
N ILE A 396 5.45 -13.59 21.15
CA ILE A 396 5.73 -15.00 21.47
C ILE A 396 7.24 -15.26 21.50
N ASP A 397 7.99 -14.65 20.58
CA ASP A 397 9.45 -14.78 20.49
C ASP A 397 10.19 -13.94 21.57
N GLY A 398 9.45 -13.14 22.37
CA GLY A 398 9.99 -12.31 23.44
C GLY A 398 10.68 -11.04 22.97
N GLU A 399 10.44 -10.62 21.72
CA GLU A 399 10.97 -9.39 21.14
C GLU A 399 10.18 -8.14 21.59
N LEU A 400 8.90 -8.32 21.91
CA LEU A 400 8.01 -7.27 22.40
C LEU A 400 7.22 -7.75 23.63
N LEU A 401 6.99 -6.85 24.58
CA LEU A 401 5.92 -7.01 25.56
C LEU A 401 4.55 -6.83 24.88
N ILE A 402 3.48 -7.40 25.45
CA ILE A 402 2.14 -7.24 24.87
C ILE A 402 1.73 -5.77 24.72
N SER A 403 2.04 -4.94 25.72
CA SER A 403 1.78 -3.50 25.66
C SER A 403 2.53 -2.80 24.53
N GLU A 404 3.75 -3.27 24.22
CA GLU A 404 4.54 -2.72 23.11
C GLU A 404 3.98 -3.18 21.75
N ALA A 405 3.51 -4.43 21.65
CA ALA A 405 2.81 -4.92 20.47
C ALA A 405 1.51 -4.15 20.21
N VAL A 406 0.72 -3.85 21.26
CA VAL A 406 -0.48 -3.02 21.16
C VAL A 406 -0.15 -1.61 20.64
N GLU A 407 0.89 -0.96 21.17
CA GLU A 407 1.30 0.36 20.68
C GLU A 407 1.89 0.31 19.26
N ALA A 408 2.66 -0.73 18.93
CA ALA A 408 3.18 -0.96 17.59
C ALA A 408 2.06 -1.11 16.55
N ALA A 409 0.97 -1.81 16.90
CA ALA A 409 -0.21 -1.91 16.04
C ALA A 409 -0.79 -0.51 15.76
N LYS A 410 -0.93 0.34 16.78
CA LYS A 410 -1.45 1.70 16.63
C LYS A 410 -0.53 2.58 15.79
N ASP A 411 0.77 2.43 15.96
CA ASP A 411 1.76 3.15 15.18
C ASP A 411 1.76 2.74 13.71
N ILE A 412 1.82 1.44 13.42
CA ILE A 412 1.86 0.93 12.04
C ILE A 412 0.57 1.25 11.28
N LEU A 413 -0.58 1.06 11.91
CA LEU A 413 -1.88 1.17 11.24
C LEU A 413 -2.38 2.62 11.11
N ALA A 414 -1.86 3.55 11.92
CA ALA A 414 -2.30 4.95 11.91
C ALA A 414 -1.20 5.97 12.22
N ARG A 415 -0.62 5.93 13.43
CA ARG A 415 0.11 7.10 13.96
C ARG A 415 1.41 7.41 13.22
N ASN A 416 2.07 6.42 12.62
CA ASN A 416 3.23 6.65 11.76
C ASN A 416 2.89 7.52 10.55
N ALA A 417 1.79 7.22 9.86
CA ALA A 417 1.34 8.01 8.72
C ALA A 417 0.92 9.42 9.16
N ILE A 418 0.21 9.55 10.29
CA ILE A 418 -0.19 10.86 10.85
C ILE A 418 1.04 11.75 11.09
N ARG A 419 2.07 11.22 11.76
CA ARG A 419 3.32 11.94 12.04
C ARG A 419 4.10 12.24 10.77
N PHE A 420 4.23 11.26 9.87
CA PHE A 420 5.02 11.39 8.66
C PHE A 420 4.41 12.39 7.67
N TYR A 421 3.11 12.33 7.42
CA TYR A 421 2.43 13.25 6.50
C TYR A 421 1.92 14.54 7.17
N LYS A 422 2.13 14.69 8.49
CA LYS A 422 1.67 15.85 9.28
C LYS A 422 0.17 16.09 9.15
N ILE A 423 -0.62 15.01 9.20
CA ILE A 423 -2.08 15.10 9.16
C ILE A 423 -2.55 15.73 10.48
N SER A 424 -3.28 16.84 10.40
CA SER A 424 -3.76 17.57 11.58
C SER A 424 -4.78 16.76 12.37
N SER A 425 -4.71 16.79 13.71
CA SER A 425 -5.71 16.19 14.60
C SER A 425 -7.10 16.83 14.51
N SER A 426 -7.22 18.02 13.91
CA SER A 426 -8.54 18.60 13.58
C SER A 426 -9.26 17.85 12.47
N ASN A 427 -8.52 17.06 11.69
CA ASN A 427 -9.01 16.42 10.48
C ASN A 427 -9.33 14.92 10.68
N ILE A 428 -8.88 14.33 11.79
CA ILE A 428 -9.05 12.91 12.12
C ILE A 428 -9.16 12.71 13.62
N THR A 429 -9.95 11.72 14.03
CA THR A 429 -9.91 11.14 15.38
C THR A 429 -8.55 10.48 15.57
N VAL A 430 -7.73 10.98 16.50
CA VAL A 430 -6.42 10.38 16.81
C VAL A 430 -6.65 9.20 17.76
N PRO A 431 -6.30 7.96 17.35
CA PRO A 431 -6.45 6.76 18.19
C PRO A 431 -5.36 6.59 19.24
#